data_AF-A0A937QQQ5-F1
#
_entry.id   AF-A0A937QQQ5-F1
#
_cell.length_a   1.000
_cell.length_b   1.000
_cell.length_c   1.000
_cell.angle_alpha   90.00
_cell.angle_beta   90.00
_cell.angle_gamma   90.00
#
_symmetry.space_group_name_H-M   'P 1'
#
loop_
_entity.id
_entity.type
_entity.pdbx_description
1 polymer ?
#
loop_
_entity_poly.entity_id
_entity_poly.type
_entity_poly.pdbx_seq_one_letter_code
_entity_poly.pdbx_strand_id
1 'polypeptide(L)'
;MKHEIHVGEPTMAQFNNLKSLYDHLERQATNYAGGHRISSLFGAVYKLKEAEDNRNEADQTLWECWFFGLKFTPGDVENWCSHITERFNQPIYTHVAERLMSTRNSVLRARYAHILWGRAKQREIGHARIAIDSYLEAGKAYEIRDKKEPQGLWGLEVLFAIRNAYGLAIRTQYRITEVKTELFRLIRRFNPKSRWSFRVRQELITVMLEDKQQFEISELAGLQEVCWRLADVGMKSRIEAPIQEAKDMLGLGEKIDQRLRQKSHNWSLRRGKCYEILMQIREEGDLATNVPSVLSF
;
A
#
# COMPACT_ATOMS: atom_id res chain seq x y z
N MET A 1 23.20 -21.45 15.19
CA MET A 1 21.93 -21.82 14.53
C MET A 1 20.80 -21.40 15.46
N LYS A 2 20.18 -20.23 15.22
CA LYS A 2 18.99 -19.80 15.95
C LYS A 2 17.78 -20.29 15.15
N HIS A 3 16.93 -21.10 15.76
CA HIS A 3 15.66 -21.50 15.16
C HIS A 3 14.78 -20.27 14.99
N GLU A 4 14.63 -19.85 13.75
CA GLU A 4 13.58 -18.91 13.34
C GLU A 4 12.24 -19.63 13.48
N ILE A 5 11.41 -19.14 14.40
CA ILE A 5 10.01 -19.50 14.47
C ILE A 5 9.35 -18.87 13.24
N HIS A 6 9.23 -19.63 12.16
CA HIS A 6 8.28 -19.31 11.12
C HIS A 6 6.89 -19.37 11.76
N VAL A 7 6.33 -18.19 12.05
CA VAL A 7 4.90 -18.06 12.31
C VAL A 7 4.22 -18.38 10.99
N GLY A 8 3.87 -19.65 10.80
CA GLY A 8 3.15 -20.11 9.61
C GLY A 8 1.91 -19.26 9.41
N GLU A 9 1.61 -18.92 8.16
CA GLU A 9 0.34 -18.27 7.82
C GLU A 9 -0.79 -19.12 8.42
N PRO A 10 -1.70 -18.54 9.23
CA PRO A 10 -2.78 -19.31 9.83
C PRO A 10 -3.61 -19.94 8.72
N THR A 11 -3.69 -21.27 8.75
CA THR A 11 -4.53 -22.05 7.85
C THR A 11 -5.98 -21.62 8.03
N MET A 12 -6.73 -21.53 6.92
CA MET A 12 -8.09 -20.94 6.87
C MET A 12 -9.15 -21.64 7.77
N ALA A 13 -8.81 -22.74 8.45
CA ALA A 13 -9.73 -23.56 9.24
C ALA A 13 -9.67 -23.32 10.77
N GLN A 14 -9.10 -22.22 11.25
CA GLN A 14 -8.81 -22.05 12.69
C GLN A 14 -9.93 -21.41 13.53
N PHE A 15 -10.94 -20.78 12.92
CA PHE A 15 -11.92 -19.98 13.66
C PHE A 15 -13.33 -20.57 13.53
N ASN A 16 -13.94 -20.94 14.65
CA ASN A 16 -15.28 -21.56 14.69
C ASN A 16 -16.40 -20.53 14.95
N ASN A 17 -16.06 -19.28 15.23
CA ASN A 17 -17.00 -18.20 15.43
C ASN A 17 -16.33 -16.83 15.24
N LEU A 18 -17.16 -15.82 15.01
CA LEU A 18 -16.80 -14.45 14.74
C LEU A 18 -16.04 -13.81 15.90
N LYS A 19 -16.40 -14.13 17.15
CA LYS A 19 -15.71 -13.64 18.35
C LYS A 19 -14.24 -14.08 18.36
N SER A 20 -13.97 -15.36 18.14
CA SER A 20 -12.59 -15.90 18.13
C SER A 20 -11.74 -15.27 17.02
N LEU A 21 -12.34 -14.98 15.87
CA LEU A 21 -11.67 -14.28 14.78
C LEU A 21 -11.40 -12.82 15.14
N TYR A 22 -12.34 -12.11 15.76
CA TYR A 22 -12.11 -10.75 16.24
C TYR A 22 -10.99 -10.68 17.29
N ASP A 23 -10.98 -11.58 18.27
CA ASP A 23 -9.94 -11.63 19.31
C ASP A 23 -8.55 -11.90 18.71
N HIS A 24 -8.49 -12.66 17.62
CA HIS A 24 -7.27 -12.88 16.86
C HIS A 24 -6.83 -11.63 16.10
N LEU A 25 -7.74 -11.05 15.31
CA LEU A 25 -7.45 -9.86 14.50
C LEU A 25 -7.08 -8.65 15.35
N GLU A 26 -7.67 -8.50 16.54
CA GLU A 26 -7.30 -7.44 17.48
C GLU A 26 -5.79 -7.45 17.78
N ARG A 27 -5.21 -8.65 17.91
CA ARG A 27 -3.78 -8.86 18.21
C ARG A 27 -2.91 -8.93 16.95
N GLN A 28 -3.45 -9.41 15.83
CA GLN A 28 -2.66 -9.89 14.70
C GLN A 28 -2.99 -9.20 13.37
N ALA A 29 -3.95 -8.28 13.28
CA ALA A 29 -4.36 -7.69 11.99
C ALA A 29 -3.21 -7.01 11.22
N THR A 30 -2.23 -6.43 11.92
CA THR A 30 -1.00 -5.85 11.34
C THR A 30 -0.08 -6.88 10.69
N ASN A 31 -0.35 -8.18 10.88
CA ASN A 31 0.41 -9.31 10.33
C ASN A 31 -0.28 -9.92 9.10
N TYR A 32 -1.32 -9.26 8.59
CA TYR A 32 -1.94 -9.60 7.32
C TYR A 32 -1.62 -8.54 6.29
N ALA A 33 -0.91 -8.95 5.23
CA ALA A 33 -0.65 -8.09 4.10
C ALA A 33 -1.93 -7.93 3.25
N GLY A 34 -2.64 -6.84 3.50
CA GLY A 34 -3.78 -6.40 2.71
C GLY A 34 -5.11 -6.92 3.23
N GLY A 35 -6.15 -6.12 3.01
CA GLY A 35 -7.50 -6.42 3.49
C GLY A 35 -8.09 -7.72 2.93
N HIS A 36 -7.70 -8.13 1.72
CA HIS A 36 -8.20 -9.38 1.13
C HIS A 36 -7.87 -10.62 1.98
N ARG A 37 -6.70 -10.66 2.65
CA ARG A 37 -6.36 -11.78 3.54
C ARG A 37 -7.26 -11.83 4.76
N ILE A 38 -7.57 -10.67 5.36
CA ILE A 38 -8.54 -10.56 6.45
C ILE A 38 -9.94 -10.94 5.98
N SER A 39 -10.35 -10.48 4.79
CA SER A 39 -11.61 -10.84 4.15
C SER A 39 -11.75 -12.36 3.95
N SER A 40 -10.67 -13.05 3.54
CA SER A 40 -10.68 -14.51 3.43
C SER A 40 -10.91 -15.23 4.76
N LEU A 41 -10.42 -14.70 5.88
CA LEU A 41 -10.70 -15.26 7.21
C LEU A 41 -12.18 -15.16 7.57
N PHE A 42 -12.79 -13.99 7.34
CA PHE A 42 -14.23 -13.83 7.50
C PHE A 42 -14.98 -14.76 6.53
N GLY A 43 -14.52 -14.91 5.29
CA GLY A 43 -15.14 -15.80 4.31
C GLY A 43 -15.18 -17.26 4.75
N ALA A 44 -14.18 -17.72 5.49
CA ALA A 44 -14.17 -19.06 6.09
C ALA A 44 -15.21 -19.19 7.21
N VAL A 45 -15.30 -18.21 8.11
CA VAL A 45 -16.31 -18.20 9.19
C VAL A 45 -17.72 -18.10 8.62
N TYR A 46 -17.93 -17.32 7.55
CA TYR A 46 -19.22 -17.16 6.89
C TYR A 46 -19.78 -18.50 6.43
N LYS A 47 -18.97 -19.28 5.70
CA LYS A 47 -19.37 -20.60 5.19
C LYS A 47 -19.74 -21.57 6.31
N LEU A 48 -19.02 -21.51 7.42
CA LEU A 48 -19.31 -22.31 8.59
C LEU A 48 -20.66 -21.92 9.22
N LYS A 49 -20.93 -20.62 9.37
CA LYS A 49 -22.18 -20.12 9.98
C LYS A 49 -23.39 -20.29 9.08
N GLU A 50 -23.21 -20.20 7.77
CA GLU A 50 -24.24 -20.53 6.78
C GLU A 50 -24.64 -22.01 6.86
N ALA A 51 -23.67 -22.92 7.01
CA ALA A 51 -23.93 -24.35 7.18
C ALA A 51 -24.62 -24.70 8.52
N GLU A 52 -24.42 -23.88 9.56
CA GLU A 52 -25.07 -24.01 10.87
C GLU A 52 -26.48 -23.36 10.93
N ASP A 53 -26.97 -22.75 9.83
CA ASP A 53 -28.18 -21.91 9.77
C ASP A 53 -28.20 -20.77 10.82
N ASN A 54 -27.01 -20.32 11.25
CA ASN A 54 -26.86 -19.18 12.16
C ASN A 54 -26.82 -17.87 11.35
N ARG A 55 -28.00 -17.43 10.90
CA ARG A 55 -28.14 -16.29 9.99
C ARG A 55 -27.57 -14.98 10.52
N ASN A 56 -27.74 -14.69 11.82
CA ASN A 56 -27.25 -13.44 12.41
C ASN A 56 -25.73 -13.32 12.32
N GLU A 57 -25.01 -14.38 12.70
CA GLU A 57 -23.55 -14.38 12.66
C GLU A 57 -23.02 -14.49 11.22
N ALA A 58 -23.73 -15.22 10.35
CA ALA A 58 -23.43 -15.27 8.92
C ALA A 58 -23.52 -13.87 8.28
N ASP A 59 -24.59 -13.12 8.52
CA ASP A 59 -24.77 -11.77 7.98
C ASP A 59 -23.67 -10.81 8.43
N GLN A 60 -23.36 -10.78 9.74
CA GLN A 60 -22.27 -9.96 10.27
C GLN A 60 -20.93 -10.33 9.63
N THR A 61 -20.65 -11.62 9.49
CA THR A 61 -19.42 -12.10 8.86
C THR A 61 -19.35 -11.72 7.38
N LEU A 62 -20.47 -11.78 6.67
CA LEU A 62 -20.58 -11.36 5.28
C LEU A 62 -20.28 -9.86 5.12
N TRP A 63 -20.76 -9.03 6.05
CA TRP A 63 -20.44 -7.61 6.07
C TRP A 63 -18.93 -7.38 6.25
N GLU A 64 -18.29 -8.10 7.16
CA GLU A 64 -16.84 -8.04 7.34
C GLU A 64 -16.05 -8.48 6.09
N CYS A 65 -16.49 -9.55 5.42
CA CYS A 65 -15.93 -9.98 4.13
C CYS A 65 -15.93 -8.83 3.13
N TRP A 66 -17.07 -8.15 3.02
CA TRP A 66 -17.27 -7.00 2.15
C TRP A 66 -16.31 -5.87 2.52
N PHE A 67 -16.29 -5.44 3.78
CA PHE A 67 -15.47 -4.32 4.26
C PHE A 67 -13.98 -4.50 4.02
N PHE A 68 -13.47 -5.70 4.26
CA PHE A 68 -12.05 -5.99 4.09
C PHE A 68 -11.69 -6.36 2.65
N GLY A 69 -12.65 -6.86 1.88
CA GLY A 69 -12.54 -7.11 0.45
C GLY A 69 -12.60 -5.85 -0.42
N LEU A 70 -13.07 -4.72 0.14
CA LEU A 70 -13.07 -3.42 -0.54
C LEU A 70 -11.66 -3.04 -1.02
N LYS A 71 -11.55 -2.84 -2.33
CA LYS A 71 -10.37 -2.24 -2.95
C LYS A 71 -10.54 -0.73 -2.96
N PHE A 72 -9.70 -0.05 -2.20
CA PHE A 72 -9.57 1.40 -2.26
C PHE A 72 -8.55 1.73 -3.34
N THR A 73 -8.90 2.61 -4.27
CA THR A 73 -7.88 3.25 -5.11
C THR A 73 -7.08 4.17 -4.18
N PRO A 74 -5.78 3.92 -3.94
CA PRO A 74 -5.05 4.63 -2.89
C PRO A 74 -5.00 6.14 -3.14
N GLY A 75 -5.53 6.93 -2.20
CA GLY A 75 -5.65 8.39 -2.31
C GLY A 75 -6.94 8.88 -3.00
N ASP A 76 -7.67 7.99 -3.66
CA ASP A 76 -9.01 8.25 -4.21
C ASP A 76 -10.05 7.59 -3.30
N VAL A 77 -10.41 8.36 -2.28
CA VAL A 77 -11.17 7.95 -1.09
C VAL A 77 -12.65 7.70 -1.42
N GLU A 78 -13.11 8.02 -2.64
CA GLU A 78 -14.52 7.92 -3.05
C GLU A 78 -14.75 6.91 -4.18
N ASN A 79 -13.70 6.59 -4.95
CA ASN A 79 -13.77 5.65 -6.06
C ASN A 79 -13.61 4.20 -5.58
N TRP A 80 -14.74 3.58 -5.25
CA TRP A 80 -14.80 2.21 -4.75
C TRP A 80 -15.45 1.33 -5.82
N CYS A 81 -14.78 0.25 -6.21
CA CYS A 81 -15.46 -0.82 -6.95
C CYS A 81 -16.27 -1.67 -5.98
N SER A 82 -17.61 -1.52 -5.92
CA SER A 82 -18.55 -2.63 -5.63
C SER A 82 -20.00 -2.16 -5.40
N HIS A 83 -20.91 -3.12 -5.64
CA HIS A 83 -22.34 -3.17 -5.30
C HIS A 83 -22.68 -2.97 -3.80
N ILE A 84 -21.69 -2.74 -2.93
CA ILE A 84 -21.89 -2.55 -1.48
C ILE A 84 -22.57 -1.19 -1.20
N THR A 85 -22.41 -0.20 -2.08
CA THR A 85 -23.05 1.13 -2.00
C THR A 85 -24.55 1.07 -1.82
N GLU A 86 -25.22 0.23 -2.59
CA GLU A 86 -26.69 0.14 -2.60
C GLU A 86 -27.23 -0.59 -1.37
N ARG A 87 -26.39 -1.40 -0.72
CA ARG A 87 -26.78 -2.27 0.41
C ARG A 87 -26.43 -1.68 1.77
N PHE A 88 -25.60 -0.63 1.83
CA PHE A 88 -25.17 -0.03 3.09
C PHE A 88 -26.34 0.69 3.79
N ASN A 89 -26.93 0.01 4.78
CA ASN A 89 -28.13 0.43 5.50
C ASN A 89 -27.84 0.66 7.00
N GLN A 90 -28.87 1.01 7.78
CA GLN A 90 -28.71 1.35 9.19
C GLN A 90 -28.14 0.18 10.04
N PRO A 91 -28.60 -1.08 9.90
CA PRO A 91 -27.98 -2.22 10.58
C PRO A 91 -26.46 -2.35 10.33
N ILE A 92 -26.05 -2.22 9.07
CA ILE A 92 -24.64 -2.29 8.68
C ILE A 92 -23.86 -1.12 9.28
N TYR A 93 -24.42 0.10 9.25
CA TYR A 93 -23.82 1.27 9.88
C TYR A 93 -23.59 1.04 11.39
N THR A 94 -24.62 0.60 12.10
CA THR A 94 -24.54 0.33 13.55
C THR A 94 -23.48 -0.71 13.85
N HIS A 95 -23.43 -1.81 13.10
CA HIS A 95 -22.39 -2.84 13.24
C HIS A 95 -20.99 -2.26 13.07
N VAL A 96 -20.72 -1.51 11.99
CA VAL A 96 -19.40 -0.92 11.73
C VAL A 96 -19.02 0.08 12.82
N ALA A 97 -19.97 0.88 13.31
CA ALA A 97 -19.74 1.84 14.39
C ALA A 97 -19.38 1.11 15.70
N GLU A 98 -20.09 0.05 16.07
CA GLU A 98 -19.77 -0.79 17.23
C GLU A 98 -18.39 -1.44 17.10
N ARG A 99 -18.05 -1.93 15.91
CA ARG A 99 -16.71 -2.47 15.62
C ARG A 99 -15.63 -1.40 15.78
N LEU A 100 -15.83 -0.20 15.24
CA LEU A 100 -14.89 0.91 15.39
C LEU A 100 -14.64 1.26 16.87
N MET A 101 -15.69 1.26 17.68
CA MET A 101 -15.60 1.60 19.11
C MET A 101 -14.95 0.49 19.95
N SER A 102 -15.03 -0.77 19.50
CA SER A 102 -14.50 -1.93 20.25
C SER A 102 -13.06 -2.30 19.89
N THR A 103 -12.59 -2.00 18.68
CA THR A 103 -11.21 -2.30 18.26
C THR A 103 -10.21 -1.23 18.71
N ARG A 104 -9.04 -1.68 19.20
CA ARG A 104 -7.85 -0.85 19.42
C ARG A 104 -6.80 -1.06 18.33
N ASN A 105 -6.92 -2.10 17.51
CA ASN A 105 -6.02 -2.36 16.40
C ASN A 105 -6.12 -1.28 15.30
N SER A 106 -5.00 -0.63 14.98
CA SER A 106 -4.97 0.49 14.02
C SER A 106 -5.39 0.11 12.59
N VAL A 107 -5.16 -1.13 12.15
CA VAL A 107 -5.57 -1.59 10.82
C VAL A 107 -7.09 -1.68 10.72
N LEU A 108 -7.71 -2.32 11.71
CA LEU A 108 -9.15 -2.48 11.78
C LEU A 108 -9.84 -1.13 11.97
N ARG A 109 -9.32 -0.30 12.90
CA ARG A 109 -9.82 1.06 13.17
C ARG A 109 -9.79 1.93 11.92
N ALA A 110 -8.66 1.93 11.20
CA ALA A 110 -8.52 2.68 9.95
C ALA A 110 -9.58 2.26 8.93
N ARG A 111 -9.80 0.94 8.78
CA ARG A 111 -10.77 0.40 7.83
C ARG A 111 -12.20 0.80 8.19
N TYR A 112 -12.65 0.53 9.42
CA TYR A 112 -14.02 0.84 9.82
C TYR A 112 -14.31 2.34 9.78
N ALA A 113 -13.39 3.15 10.29
CA ALA A 113 -13.55 4.60 10.28
C ALA A 113 -13.60 5.17 8.85
N HIS A 114 -12.76 4.67 7.94
CA HIS A 114 -12.82 5.06 6.53
C HIS A 114 -14.15 4.64 5.90
N ILE A 115 -14.65 3.44 6.20
CA ILE A 115 -15.95 2.98 5.69
C ILE A 115 -17.09 3.89 6.14
N LEU A 116 -17.15 4.21 7.44
CA LEU A 116 -18.15 5.11 8.00
C LEU A 116 -18.07 6.50 7.36
N TRP A 117 -16.86 7.06 7.23
CA TRP A 117 -16.69 8.37 6.60
C TRP A 117 -17.12 8.38 5.12
N GLY A 118 -16.79 7.33 4.36
CA GLY A 118 -17.08 7.27 2.93
C GLY A 118 -18.52 6.87 2.57
N ARG A 119 -19.29 6.28 3.50
CA ARG A 119 -20.64 5.73 3.23
C ARG A 119 -21.75 6.25 4.12
N ALA A 120 -21.44 6.84 5.26
CA ALA A 120 -22.47 7.52 6.01
C ALA A 120 -23.06 8.64 5.15
N LYS A 121 -24.39 8.70 5.06
CA LYS A 121 -25.10 9.83 4.41
C LYS A 121 -24.61 11.17 4.96
N GLN A 122 -24.24 11.17 6.25
CA GLN A 122 -23.60 12.28 6.94
C GLN A 122 -22.12 11.90 7.11
N ARG A 123 -21.25 12.46 6.25
CA ARG A 123 -19.79 12.24 6.32
C ARG A 123 -19.20 12.90 7.57
N GLU A 124 -19.41 12.30 8.72
CA GLU A 124 -18.94 12.84 9.99
C GLU A 124 -17.43 12.96 10.01
N ILE A 125 -16.93 14.19 10.22
CA ILE A 125 -15.49 14.48 10.17
C ILE A 125 -14.70 13.68 11.21
N GLY A 126 -15.33 13.30 12.33
CA GLY A 126 -14.74 12.46 13.37
C GLY A 126 -14.22 11.12 12.83
N HIS A 127 -14.99 10.47 11.93
CA HIS A 127 -14.58 9.20 11.33
C HIS A 127 -13.33 9.36 10.45
N ALA A 128 -13.26 10.43 9.64
CA ALA A 128 -12.05 10.68 8.85
C ALA A 128 -10.82 10.93 9.74
N ARG A 129 -10.97 11.69 10.82
CA ARG A 129 -9.85 11.94 11.76
C ARG A 129 -9.33 10.64 12.37
N ILE A 130 -10.23 9.77 12.84
CA ILE A 130 -9.87 8.45 13.36
C ILE A 130 -9.18 7.61 12.29
N ALA A 131 -9.66 7.63 11.04
CA ALA A 131 -9.05 6.92 9.94
C ALA A 131 -7.63 7.42 9.65
N ILE A 132 -7.42 8.74 9.56
CA ILE A 132 -6.10 9.36 9.33
C ILE A 132 -5.11 8.93 10.41
N ASP A 133 -5.48 9.09 11.67
CA ASP A 133 -4.61 8.75 12.80
C ASP A 133 -4.26 7.25 12.81
N SER A 134 -5.28 6.40 12.57
CA SER A 134 -5.10 4.96 12.52
C SER A 134 -4.27 4.51 11.31
N TYR A 135 -4.39 5.16 10.15
CA TYR A 135 -3.54 4.87 8.98
C TYR A 135 -2.08 5.24 9.23
N LEU A 136 -1.80 6.36 9.87
CA LEU A 136 -0.43 6.73 10.25
C LEU A 136 0.19 5.71 11.21
N GLU A 137 -0.59 5.20 12.16
CA GLU A 137 -0.14 4.15 13.07
C GLU A 137 0.05 2.79 12.37
N ALA A 138 -0.89 2.39 11.51
CA ALA A 138 -0.79 1.17 10.72
C ALA A 138 0.43 1.21 9.78
N GLY A 139 0.69 2.35 9.13
CA GLY A 139 1.85 2.55 8.27
C GLY A 139 3.17 2.33 9.02
N LYS A 140 3.30 2.80 10.26
CA LYS A 140 4.48 2.53 11.10
C LYS A 140 4.63 1.03 11.42
N ALA A 141 3.53 0.36 11.75
CA ALA A 141 3.55 -1.08 12.03
C ALA A 141 3.98 -1.89 10.79
N TYR A 142 3.47 -1.53 9.60
CA TYR A 142 3.87 -2.15 8.35
C TYR A 142 5.32 -1.85 7.97
N GLU A 143 5.84 -0.66 8.25
CA GLU A 143 7.26 -0.37 8.01
C GLU A 143 8.18 -1.20 8.92
N ILE A 144 7.77 -1.44 10.17
CA ILE A 144 8.50 -2.36 11.07
C ILE A 144 8.51 -3.77 10.50
N ARG A 145 7.39 -4.23 9.92
CA ARG A 145 7.29 -5.53 9.25
C ARG A 145 8.15 -5.60 8.00
N ASP A 146 8.10 -4.58 7.15
CA ASP A 146 8.93 -4.49 5.94
C ASP A 146 10.43 -4.55 6.26
N LYS A 147 10.87 -3.96 7.38
CA LYS A 147 12.27 -4.09 7.83
C LYS A 147 12.66 -5.51 8.23
N LYS A 148 11.72 -6.29 8.77
CA LYS A 148 11.94 -7.69 9.15
C LYS A 148 11.84 -8.63 7.95
N GLU A 149 10.90 -8.37 7.06
CA GLU A 149 10.53 -9.22 5.92
C GLU A 149 10.51 -8.40 4.61
N PRO A 150 11.67 -7.89 4.15
CA PRO A 150 11.73 -6.92 3.06
C PRO A 150 11.27 -7.45 1.70
N GLN A 151 11.18 -8.76 1.53
CA GLN A 151 10.70 -9.40 0.31
C GLN A 151 9.18 -9.60 0.29
N GLY A 152 8.50 -9.34 1.41
CA GLY A 152 7.06 -9.43 1.54
C GLY A 152 6.31 -8.29 0.86
N LEU A 153 4.99 -8.22 1.12
CA LEU A 153 4.10 -7.19 0.57
C LEU A 153 4.00 -5.94 1.47
N TRP A 154 4.80 -5.86 2.53
CA TRP A 154 4.67 -4.84 3.58
C TRP A 154 4.91 -3.41 3.08
N GLY A 155 5.86 -3.19 2.17
CA GLY A 155 6.06 -1.87 1.58
C GLY A 155 4.85 -1.37 0.79
N LEU A 156 4.07 -2.27 0.17
CA LEU A 156 2.81 -1.90 -0.47
C LEU A 156 1.76 -1.47 0.56
N GLU A 157 1.70 -2.14 1.71
CA GLU A 157 0.79 -1.76 2.79
C GLU A 157 1.15 -0.41 3.43
N VAL A 158 2.45 -0.10 3.55
CA VAL A 158 2.93 1.24 3.94
C VAL A 158 2.42 2.28 2.95
N LEU A 159 2.61 2.04 1.65
CA LEU A 159 2.16 2.95 0.60
C LEU A 159 0.64 3.19 0.66
N PHE A 160 -0.15 2.13 0.81
CA PHE A 160 -1.60 2.23 0.92
C PHE A 160 -2.05 3.02 2.14
N ALA A 161 -1.46 2.74 3.31
CA ALA A 161 -1.80 3.46 4.53
C ALA A 161 -1.55 4.97 4.39
N ILE A 162 -0.37 5.35 3.89
CA ILE A 162 0.01 6.76 3.78
C ILE A 162 -0.76 7.50 2.69
N ARG A 163 -1.04 6.87 1.54
CA ARG A 163 -1.87 7.48 0.50
C ARG A 163 -3.30 7.70 0.96
N ASN A 164 -3.87 6.76 1.72
CA ASN A 164 -5.22 6.93 2.27
C ASN A 164 -5.26 8.01 3.35
N ALA A 165 -4.25 8.05 4.24
CA ALA A 165 -4.11 9.14 5.22
C ALA A 165 -4.03 10.50 4.50
N TYR A 166 -3.23 10.60 3.44
CA TYR A 166 -3.11 11.83 2.64
C TYR A 166 -4.42 12.23 1.98
N GLY A 167 -5.07 11.31 1.26
CA GLY A 167 -6.34 11.56 0.58
C GLY A 167 -7.46 12.01 1.53
N LEU A 168 -7.48 11.49 2.76
CA LEU A 168 -8.42 11.92 3.81
C LEU A 168 -8.01 13.27 4.41
N ALA A 169 -6.72 13.48 4.67
CA ALA A 169 -6.20 14.72 5.25
C ALA A 169 -6.50 15.93 4.37
N ILE A 170 -6.28 15.84 3.05
CA ILE A 170 -6.57 16.94 2.12
C ILE A 170 -8.08 17.29 2.09
N ARG A 171 -8.95 16.28 2.19
CA ARG A 171 -10.41 16.50 2.15
C ARG A 171 -10.96 17.08 3.45
N THR A 172 -10.31 16.80 4.56
CA THR A 172 -10.79 17.20 5.90
C THR A 172 -9.99 18.32 6.54
N GLN A 173 -8.89 18.72 5.91
CA GLN A 173 -7.93 19.70 6.44
C GLN A 173 -7.37 19.32 7.82
N TYR A 174 -7.35 18.01 8.13
CA TYR A 174 -6.85 17.48 9.39
C TYR A 174 -5.47 16.84 9.21
N ARG A 175 -4.49 17.31 10.02
CA ARG A 175 -3.12 16.79 10.08
C ARG A 175 -2.38 16.69 8.73
N ILE A 176 -2.71 17.57 7.79
CA ILE A 176 -2.07 17.59 6.46
C ILE A 176 -0.55 17.70 6.61
N THR A 177 -0.07 18.59 7.47
CA THR A 177 1.37 18.83 7.69
C THR A 177 2.10 17.58 8.16
N GLU A 178 1.52 16.83 9.10
CA GLU A 178 2.13 15.59 9.60
C GLU A 178 2.12 14.49 8.55
N VAL A 179 1.04 14.36 7.77
CA VAL A 179 0.98 13.38 6.68
C VAL A 179 1.99 13.73 5.58
N LYS A 180 2.12 15.01 5.20
CA LYS A 180 3.15 15.49 4.26
C LYS A 180 4.55 15.20 4.78
N THR A 181 4.80 15.46 6.07
CA THR A 181 6.09 15.16 6.70
C THR A 181 6.42 13.67 6.61
N GLU A 182 5.44 12.81 6.82
CA GLU A 182 5.61 11.36 6.72
C GLU A 182 5.85 10.90 5.27
N LEU A 183 5.14 11.48 4.30
CA LEU A 183 5.41 11.29 2.87
C LEU A 183 6.87 11.59 2.53
N PHE A 184 7.37 12.76 2.95
CA PHE A 184 8.77 13.15 2.75
C PHE A 184 9.77 12.20 3.40
N ARG A 185 9.49 11.79 4.64
CA ARG A 185 10.35 10.85 5.37
C ARG A 185 10.46 9.55 4.61
N LEU A 186 9.36 9.00 4.10
CA LEU A 186 9.33 7.76 3.34
C LEU A 186 10.08 7.90 2.01
N ILE A 187 9.84 8.99 1.25
CA ILE A 187 10.57 9.25 0.01
C ILE A 187 12.10 9.22 0.25
N ARG A 188 12.57 9.87 1.32
CA ARG A 188 14.01 9.98 1.60
C ARG A 188 14.61 8.76 2.30
N ARG A 189 13.86 8.07 3.16
CA ARG A 189 14.40 7.12 4.15
C ARG A 189 13.62 5.81 4.27
N PHE A 190 12.77 5.47 3.31
CA PHE A 190 12.13 4.15 3.30
C PHE A 190 13.17 3.01 3.24
N ASN A 191 12.80 1.80 3.64
CA ASN A 191 13.74 0.68 3.71
C ASN A 191 14.36 0.38 2.32
N PRO A 192 15.68 0.57 2.13
CA PRO A 192 16.32 0.34 0.84
C PRO A 192 16.36 -1.13 0.44
N LYS A 193 16.26 -2.05 1.41
CA LYS A 193 16.23 -3.51 1.16
C LYS A 193 14.86 -4.01 0.74
N SER A 194 13.81 -3.20 0.92
CA SER A 194 12.44 -3.58 0.55
C SER A 194 12.35 -3.84 -0.95
N ARG A 195 11.66 -4.91 -1.33
CA ARG A 195 11.27 -5.17 -2.72
C ARG A 195 10.45 -4.02 -3.32
N TRP A 196 9.73 -3.29 -2.47
CA TRP A 196 8.87 -2.18 -2.86
C TRP A 196 9.58 -0.82 -2.74
N SER A 197 10.88 -0.81 -2.44
CA SER A 197 11.68 0.39 -2.18
C SER A 197 11.56 1.45 -3.28
N PHE A 198 11.65 1.05 -4.55
CA PHE A 198 11.48 1.94 -5.69
C PHE A 198 10.04 2.41 -5.81
N ARG A 199 9.10 1.47 -5.90
CA ARG A 199 7.68 1.78 -6.13
C ARG A 199 7.09 2.70 -5.06
N VAL A 200 7.38 2.47 -3.77
CA VAL A 200 6.91 3.35 -2.69
C VAL A 200 7.35 4.78 -2.96
N ARG A 201 8.64 5.01 -3.20
CA ARG A 201 9.16 6.36 -3.40
C ARG A 201 8.65 7.01 -4.68
N GLN A 202 8.63 6.24 -5.77
CA GLN A 202 8.10 6.67 -7.06
C GLN A 202 6.66 7.17 -6.91
N GLU A 203 5.78 6.35 -6.32
CA GLU A 203 4.36 6.67 -6.15
C GLU A 203 4.15 7.89 -5.25
N LEU A 204 4.93 8.03 -4.17
CA LEU A 204 4.83 9.19 -3.29
C LEU A 204 5.31 10.48 -3.97
N ILE A 205 6.39 10.42 -4.76
CA ILE A 205 6.84 11.57 -5.57
C ILE A 205 5.79 11.91 -6.64
N THR A 206 5.17 10.92 -7.26
CA THR A 206 4.09 11.14 -8.23
C THR A 206 2.92 11.88 -7.59
N VAL A 207 2.45 11.46 -6.41
CA VAL A 207 1.39 12.16 -5.65
C VAL A 207 1.75 13.63 -5.44
N MET A 208 3.00 13.91 -5.05
CA MET A 208 3.47 15.28 -4.85
C MET A 208 3.49 16.12 -6.13
N LEU A 209 3.85 15.51 -7.27
CA LEU A 209 3.86 16.20 -8.55
C LEU A 209 2.45 16.43 -9.07
N GLU A 210 1.54 15.47 -8.88
CA GLU A 210 0.16 15.58 -9.38
C GLU A 210 -0.65 16.61 -8.57
N ASP A 211 -0.50 16.63 -7.25
CA ASP A 211 -1.25 17.52 -6.37
C ASP A 211 -0.57 18.88 -6.17
N LYS A 212 -0.53 19.69 -7.25
CA LYS A 212 0.16 20.99 -7.26
C LYS A 212 -0.44 22.02 -6.29
N GLN A 213 -1.67 21.81 -5.82
CA GLN A 213 -2.35 22.74 -4.93
C GLN A 213 -1.90 22.55 -3.48
N GLN A 214 -1.57 21.31 -3.11
CA GLN A 214 -1.19 20.97 -1.74
C GLN A 214 0.33 20.97 -1.52
N PHE A 215 1.14 20.88 -2.58
CA PHE A 215 2.60 20.90 -2.49
C PHE A 215 3.20 22.15 -3.15
N GLU A 216 3.92 22.94 -2.36
CA GLU A 216 4.66 24.09 -2.85
C GLU A 216 5.85 23.66 -3.72
N ILE A 217 6.33 24.58 -4.57
CA ILE A 217 7.50 24.29 -5.42
C ILE A 217 8.76 24.07 -4.55
N SER A 218 8.91 24.86 -3.47
CA SER A 218 9.99 24.77 -2.48
C SER A 218 10.08 23.38 -1.84
N GLU A 219 8.93 22.76 -1.63
CA GLU A 219 8.78 21.44 -1.02
C GLU A 219 9.32 20.31 -1.91
N LEU A 220 9.46 20.53 -3.23
CA LEU A 220 10.07 19.56 -4.15
C LEU A 220 11.60 19.57 -4.11
N ALA A 221 12.21 20.56 -3.44
CA ALA A 221 13.66 20.71 -3.42
C ALA A 221 14.37 19.51 -2.79
N GLY A 222 15.42 19.05 -3.49
CA GLY A 222 16.22 17.90 -3.11
C GLY A 222 15.61 16.55 -3.50
N LEU A 223 14.38 16.51 -4.04
CA LEU A 223 13.80 15.26 -4.54
C LEU A 223 14.45 14.82 -5.86
N GLN A 224 14.98 15.76 -6.66
CA GLN A 224 15.77 15.45 -7.85
C GLN A 224 16.99 14.56 -7.51
N GLU A 225 17.69 14.85 -6.41
CA GLU A 225 18.83 14.06 -5.93
C GLU A 225 18.42 12.68 -5.41
N VAL A 226 17.18 12.56 -4.90
CA VAL A 226 16.61 11.26 -4.52
C VAL A 226 16.36 10.42 -5.78
N CYS A 227 15.75 11.01 -6.81
CA CYS A 227 15.51 10.36 -8.09
C CYS A 227 16.82 9.91 -8.76
N TRP A 228 17.82 10.78 -8.81
CA TRP A 228 19.12 10.48 -9.42
C TRP A 228 19.81 9.31 -8.73
N ARG A 229 19.91 9.33 -7.40
CA ARG A 229 20.55 8.24 -6.63
C ARG A 229 19.82 6.91 -6.76
N LEU A 230 18.50 6.92 -6.80
CA LEU A 230 17.71 5.69 -6.99
C LEU A 230 17.93 5.12 -8.39
N ALA A 231 17.94 5.98 -9.41
CA ALA A 231 18.27 5.55 -10.76
C ALA A 231 19.66 4.91 -10.84
N ASP A 232 20.67 5.49 -10.19
CA ASP A 232 22.03 4.93 -10.14
C ASP A 232 22.08 3.55 -9.47
N VAL A 233 21.22 3.29 -8.48
CA VAL A 233 21.11 1.95 -7.87
C VAL A 233 20.47 0.97 -8.84
N GLY A 234 19.35 1.33 -9.48
CA GLY A 234 18.66 0.44 -10.43
C GLY A 234 19.53 0.10 -11.62
N MET A 235 20.27 1.08 -12.16
CA MET A 235 21.20 0.93 -13.30
C MET A 235 22.38 -0.01 -13.05
N LYS A 236 22.69 -0.36 -11.80
CA LYS A 236 23.74 -1.35 -11.47
C LYS A 236 23.26 -2.80 -11.60
N SER A 237 21.95 -3.00 -11.78
CA SER A 237 21.36 -4.31 -12.01
C SER A 237 21.65 -4.82 -13.42
N ARG A 238 21.68 -6.15 -13.59
CA ARG A 238 21.64 -6.81 -14.90
C ARG A 238 20.26 -7.42 -15.21
N ILE A 239 19.24 -7.00 -14.46
CA ILE A 239 17.86 -7.44 -14.62
C ILE A 239 17.05 -6.27 -15.18
N GLU A 240 16.21 -6.52 -16.18
CA GLU A 240 15.41 -5.49 -16.88
C GLU A 240 14.53 -4.66 -15.93
N ALA A 241 13.86 -5.29 -14.96
CA ALA A 241 12.92 -4.60 -14.08
C ALA A 241 13.53 -3.42 -13.29
N PRO A 242 14.65 -3.56 -12.54
CA PRO A 242 15.32 -2.43 -11.91
C PRO A 242 15.80 -1.32 -12.86
N ILE A 243 16.15 -1.66 -14.11
CA ILE A 243 16.53 -0.66 -15.12
C ILE A 243 15.31 0.14 -15.57
N GLN A 244 14.16 -0.53 -15.72
CA GLN A 244 12.90 0.14 -16.02
C GLN A 244 12.48 1.08 -14.88
N GLU A 245 12.61 0.65 -13.63
CA GLU A 245 12.38 1.50 -12.45
C GLU A 245 13.34 2.70 -12.42
N ALA A 246 14.62 2.51 -12.74
CA ALA A 246 15.58 3.61 -12.84
C ALA A 246 15.16 4.64 -13.90
N LYS A 247 14.69 4.19 -15.06
CA LYS A 247 14.19 5.08 -16.13
C LYS A 247 13.01 5.92 -15.65
N ASP A 248 12.07 5.30 -14.92
CA ASP A 248 10.90 5.97 -14.39
C ASP A 248 11.29 7.04 -13.34
N MET A 249 12.24 6.72 -12.46
CA MET A 249 12.80 7.66 -11.50
C MET A 249 13.49 8.85 -12.17
N LEU A 250 14.25 8.62 -13.25
CA LEU A 250 14.86 9.72 -14.03
C LEU A 250 13.80 10.62 -14.65
N GLY A 251 12.70 10.05 -15.14
CA GLY A 251 11.55 10.82 -15.65
C GLY A 251 10.88 11.67 -14.58
N LEU A 252 10.79 11.17 -13.34
CA LEU A 252 10.30 11.97 -12.21
C LEU A 252 11.27 13.09 -11.83
N GLY A 253 12.58 12.80 -11.79
CA GLY A 253 13.63 13.80 -11.52
C GLY A 253 13.60 14.95 -12.52
N GLU A 254 13.45 14.65 -13.81
CA GLU A 254 13.30 15.64 -14.88
C GLU A 254 12.05 16.53 -14.67
N LYS A 255 10.91 15.94 -14.30
CA LYS A 255 9.68 16.70 -13.98
C LYS A 255 9.84 17.61 -12.77
N ILE A 256 10.60 17.17 -11.75
CA ILE A 256 10.92 17.99 -10.57
C ILE A 256 11.79 19.18 -10.99
N ASP A 257 12.83 18.96 -11.77
CA ASP A 257 13.70 20.02 -12.30
C ASP A 257 12.91 21.06 -13.10
N GLN A 258 11.99 20.61 -13.97
CA GLN A 258 11.10 21.49 -14.73
C GLN A 258 10.23 22.36 -13.82
N ARG A 259 9.70 21.78 -12.72
CA ARG A 259 8.91 22.53 -11.71
C ARG A 259 9.75 23.56 -10.97
N LEU A 260 10.96 23.18 -10.58
CA LEU A 260 11.92 24.05 -9.89
C LEU A 260 12.56 25.08 -10.83
N ARG A 261 12.37 24.94 -12.16
CA ARG A 261 13.05 25.71 -13.21
C ARG A 261 14.57 25.61 -13.09
N GLN A 262 15.05 24.40 -12.83
CA GLN A 262 16.46 24.07 -12.65
C GLN A 262 16.91 23.02 -13.66
N LYS A 263 18.24 22.87 -13.79
CA LYS A 263 18.89 21.81 -14.55
C LYS A 263 19.96 21.19 -13.67
N SER A 264 19.54 20.38 -12.70
CA SER A 264 20.45 19.76 -11.72
C SER A 264 21.28 18.64 -12.36
N HIS A 265 20.69 17.88 -13.29
CA HIS A 265 21.36 16.77 -13.94
C HIS A 265 21.03 16.66 -15.45
N ASN A 266 21.82 15.86 -16.17
CA ASN A 266 21.54 15.51 -17.56
C ASN A 266 20.65 14.26 -17.64
N TRP A 267 19.36 14.46 -17.37
CA TRP A 267 18.34 13.40 -17.33
C TRP A 267 18.25 12.59 -18.62
N SER A 268 18.25 13.27 -19.77
CA SER A 268 18.12 12.65 -21.08
C SER A 268 19.30 11.71 -21.39
N LEU A 269 20.54 12.14 -21.09
CA LEU A 269 21.71 11.29 -21.25
C LEU A 269 21.62 10.06 -20.35
N ARG A 270 21.19 10.23 -19.09
CA ARG A 270 21.08 9.10 -18.14
C ARG A 270 19.99 8.12 -18.55
N ARG A 271 18.87 8.60 -19.09
CA ARG A 271 17.81 7.76 -19.67
C ARG A 271 18.31 7.02 -20.92
N GLY A 272 19.09 7.67 -21.78
CA GLY A 272 19.75 7.03 -22.93
C GLY A 272 20.58 5.82 -22.52
N LYS A 273 21.40 5.97 -21.47
CA LYS A 273 22.18 4.87 -20.89
C LYS A 273 21.32 3.72 -20.35
N CYS A 274 20.11 3.98 -19.86
CA CYS A 274 19.19 2.90 -19.47
C CYS A 274 18.76 2.08 -20.68
N TYR A 275 18.48 2.72 -21.82
CA TYR A 275 18.15 2.01 -23.06
C TYR A 275 19.33 1.18 -23.57
N GLU A 276 20.55 1.71 -23.53
CA GLU A 276 21.76 0.96 -23.89
C GLU A 276 21.91 -0.31 -23.03
N ILE A 277 21.73 -0.21 -21.71
CA ILE A 277 21.78 -1.37 -20.81
C ILE A 277 20.67 -2.38 -21.14
N LEU A 278 19.44 -1.92 -21.40
CA LEU A 278 18.33 -2.80 -21.76
C LEU A 278 18.57 -3.53 -23.09
N MET A 279 19.19 -2.86 -24.07
CA MET A 279 19.58 -3.48 -25.33
C MET A 279 20.62 -4.57 -25.11
N GLN A 280 21.66 -4.29 -24.31
CA GLN A 280 22.69 -5.27 -23.98
C GLN A 280 22.11 -6.51 -23.27
N ILE A 281 21.19 -6.33 -22.32
CA ILE A 281 20.52 -7.45 -21.64
C ILE A 281 19.76 -8.34 -22.65
N ARG A 282 19.10 -7.74 -23.65
CA ARG A 282 18.37 -8.48 -24.68
C ARG A 282 19.30 -9.20 -25.63
N GLU A 283 20.35 -8.54 -26.11
CA GLU A 283 21.38 -9.15 -26.95
C GLU A 283 22.04 -10.35 -26.25
N GLU A 284 22.39 -10.22 -24.97
CA GLU A 284 22.93 -11.32 -24.17
C GLU A 284 21.92 -12.48 -24.01
N GLY A 285 20.64 -12.17 -23.78
CA GLY A 285 19.57 -13.17 -23.66
C GLY A 285 19.26 -13.91 -24.97
N ASP A 286 19.29 -13.21 -26.09
CA ASP A 286 19.09 -13.76 -27.43
C ASP A 286 20.29 -14.62 -27.86
N LEU A 287 21.51 -14.29 -27.43
CA LEU A 287 22.69 -15.13 -27.64
C LEU A 287 22.66 -16.41 -26.80
N ALA A 288 22.11 -16.36 -25.58
CA ALA A 288 21.98 -17.52 -24.70
C ALA A 288 20.90 -18.53 -25.17
N THR A 289 19.86 -18.06 -25.86
CA THR A 289 18.81 -18.92 -26.45
C THR A 289 19.19 -19.48 -27.83
N ASN A 290 20.15 -18.85 -28.51
CA ASN A 290 20.66 -19.27 -29.82
C ASN A 290 21.90 -20.18 -29.77
N VAL A 291 22.19 -20.85 -28.64
CA VAL A 291 23.15 -21.96 -28.67
C VAL A 291 22.50 -23.09 -29.48
N PRO A 292 22.99 -23.41 -30.70
CA PRO A 292 22.48 -24.56 -31.42
C PRO A 292 22.74 -25.79 -30.55
N SER A 293 21.78 -26.69 -30.45
CA SER A 293 22.02 -28.05 -29.97
C SER A 293 23.00 -28.72 -30.92
N VAL A 294 24.29 -28.44 -30.78
CA VAL A 294 25.35 -29.14 -31.49
C VAL A 294 25.49 -30.47 -30.76
N LEU A 295 24.74 -31.44 -31.27
CA LEU A 295 25.12 -32.84 -31.45
C LEU A 295 26.35 -33.27 -30.65
N SER A 296 26.13 -34.09 -29.63
CA SER A 296 27.12 -35.10 -29.23
C SER A 296 26.56 -36.47 -29.62
N PHE A 297 27.31 -37.09 -30.53
CA PHE A 297 27.20 -38.42 -31.15
C PHE A 297 26.69 -39.55 -30.25
#